data_AF-A0A7W0ZN30-F1
#
_entry.id   AF-A0A7W0ZN30-F1
#
_cell.length_a   1.000
_cell.length_b   1.000
_cell.length_c   1.000
_cell.angle_alpha   90.00
_cell.angle_beta   90.00
_cell.angle_gamma   90.00
#
_symmetry.space_group_name_H-M   'P 1'
#
loop_
_entity.id
_entity.type
_entity.pdbx_description
1 polymer ?
#
loop_
_entity_poly.entity_id
_entity_poly.type
_entity_poly.pdbx_seq_one_letter_code
_entity_poly.pdbx_strand_id
1 'polypeptide(L)'
;MKLKLLICCAWLLVPLICCWTSFLPIVETSVHASSESLSKLTELTESVQDPTPKGDAAKGKKVDYKRDIQPILKTSCYACHVGEKAQAELRLDTKAGALKGGVSGPAIIAGNSKESLLMQRVHGEGGGMRMPPGGQLSKEQLGLLAA
;
A
#
# COMPACT_ATOMS: atom_id res chain seq x y z
N MET A 1 -6.02 5.27 -56.42
CA MET A 1 -5.97 6.58 -57.11
C MET A 1 -5.47 7.58 -56.08
N LYS A 2 -4.16 7.88 -56.06
CA LYS A 2 -3.55 9.12 -56.60
C LYS A 2 -4.25 10.35 -55.99
N LEU A 3 -3.69 11.17 -55.11
CA LEU A 3 -2.54 12.06 -55.35
C LEU A 3 -2.24 12.83 -54.02
N LYS A 4 -1.24 12.46 -53.22
CA LYS A 4 0.03 13.20 -52.98
C LYS A 4 0.24 14.45 -53.84
N LEU A 5 0.38 15.64 -53.23
CA LEU A 5 1.40 16.67 -53.53
C LEU A 5 1.22 17.92 -52.65
N LEU A 6 2.18 18.25 -51.76
CA LEU A 6 3.26 19.28 -51.92
C LEU A 6 2.74 20.71 -51.58
N ILE A 7 3.46 21.67 -50.99
CA ILE A 7 4.87 21.89 -50.63
C ILE A 7 4.91 23.22 -49.85
N CYS A 8 5.84 23.34 -48.88
CA CYS A 8 6.78 24.46 -48.67
C CYS A 8 7.25 24.39 -47.20
N CYS A 9 8.46 23.88 -46.93
CA CYS A 9 9.72 24.64 -46.93
C CYS A 9 9.74 25.72 -45.81
N ALA A 10 10.78 25.93 -45.02
CA ALA A 10 12.09 25.32 -44.86
C ALA A 10 12.79 26.18 -43.81
N TRP A 11 13.17 25.65 -42.65
CA TRP A 11 14.31 26.12 -41.85
C TRP A 11 14.96 24.81 -41.36
N LEU A 12 15.99 24.27 -42.03
CA LEU A 12 17.41 24.64 -41.87
C LEU A 12 17.78 24.65 -40.39
N LEU A 13 18.80 23.98 -39.87
CA LEU A 13 20.00 23.34 -40.40
C LEU A 13 20.69 22.83 -39.12
N VAL A 14 21.31 21.64 -39.13
CA VAL A 14 22.69 21.38 -38.66
C VAL A 14 22.90 19.85 -38.55
N PRO A 15 24.03 19.31 -39.04
CA PRO A 15 24.12 17.94 -39.54
C PRO A 15 25.03 17.02 -38.72
N LEU A 16 24.89 15.73 -39.05
CA LEU A 16 25.87 14.65 -38.91
C LEU A 16 27.35 15.11 -38.96
N ILE A 17 28.11 14.74 -37.92
CA ILE A 17 29.56 14.48 -37.96
C ILE A 17 29.77 13.30 -37.00
N CYS A 18 29.88 12.03 -37.43
CA CYS A 18 31.03 11.38 -38.06
C CYS A 18 32.38 11.67 -37.36
N CYS A 19 32.74 10.88 -36.33
CA CYS A 19 34.12 10.39 -36.22
C CYS A 19 34.23 9.20 -35.25
N TRP A 20 34.14 8.01 -35.84
CA TRP A 20 34.72 6.79 -35.29
C TRP A 20 36.20 6.81 -35.68
N THR A 21 37.07 6.32 -34.78
CA THR A 21 38.43 5.80 -35.02
C THR A 21 39.64 6.75 -34.85
N SER A 22 40.48 6.32 -33.92
CA SER A 22 41.95 6.43 -33.89
C SER A 22 42.55 7.74 -33.38
N PHE A 23 42.92 7.76 -32.09
CA PHE A 23 44.34 7.83 -31.67
C PHE A 23 44.44 7.79 -30.14
N LEU A 24 44.95 6.68 -29.60
CA LEU A 24 45.78 6.68 -28.37
C LEU A 24 47.18 7.23 -28.74
N PRO A 25 48.09 7.65 -27.82
CA PRO A 25 48.24 7.13 -26.44
C PRO A 25 48.78 8.12 -25.35
N ILE A 26 48.85 7.62 -24.11
CA ILE A 26 49.91 7.90 -23.09
C ILE A 26 50.09 9.36 -22.63
N VAL A 27 49.66 9.68 -21.40
CA VAL A 27 50.56 9.85 -20.23
C VAL A 27 49.77 9.85 -18.92
N GLU A 28 50.36 9.13 -17.99
CA GLU A 28 50.05 8.89 -16.59
C GLU A 28 49.97 10.17 -15.75
N THR A 29 48.87 10.34 -14.99
CA THR A 29 48.96 10.94 -13.65
C THR A 29 47.98 10.21 -12.72
N SER A 30 48.55 9.26 -11.98
CA SER A 30 48.03 8.73 -10.73
C SER A 30 47.56 9.85 -9.81
N VAL A 31 46.27 9.88 -9.47
CA VAL A 31 45.80 10.38 -8.17
C VAL A 31 44.72 9.46 -7.63
N HIS A 32 45.03 8.89 -6.47
CA HIS A 32 44.15 8.11 -5.61
C HIS A 32 42.84 8.84 -5.32
N ALA A 33 41.71 8.15 -5.47
CA ALA A 33 40.46 8.48 -4.78
C ALA A 33 39.71 7.19 -4.43
N SER A 34 39.99 6.72 -3.22
CA SER A 34 39.28 5.80 -2.31
C SER A 34 38.17 4.88 -2.84
N SER A 35 38.48 3.58 -2.81
CA SER A 35 37.59 2.42 -2.96
C SER A 35 36.73 2.12 -1.72
N GLU A 36 36.46 3.08 -0.84
CA GLU A 36 35.72 2.85 0.42
C GLU A 36 34.21 3.12 0.32
N SER A 37 33.69 3.38 -0.88
CA SER A 37 32.29 3.80 -1.07
C SER A 37 31.45 2.84 -1.91
N LEU A 38 31.82 1.56 -1.98
CA LEU A 38 31.00 0.53 -2.64
C LEU A 38 30.57 -0.62 -1.71
N SER A 39 31.05 -0.69 -0.47
CA SER A 39 30.54 -1.63 0.54
C SER A 39 29.26 -1.13 1.24
N LYS A 40 28.92 0.16 1.15
CA LYS A 40 27.72 0.74 1.77
C LYS A 40 26.41 0.46 1.00
N LEU A 41 26.49 -0.15 -0.19
CA LEU A 41 25.31 -0.39 -1.04
C LEU A 41 24.78 -1.83 -0.97
N THR A 42 25.56 -2.79 -0.47
CA THR A 42 25.12 -4.19 -0.31
C THR A 42 24.46 -4.48 1.04
N GLU A 43 24.53 -3.57 2.00
CA GLU A 43 23.96 -3.75 3.35
C GLU A 43 22.54 -3.18 3.49
N LEU A 44 22.03 -2.46 2.48
CA LEU A 44 20.67 -1.88 2.52
C LEU A 44 19.59 -2.81 1.94
N THR A 45 19.95 -3.99 1.44
CA THR A 45 18.97 -5.00 0.99
C THR A 45 18.73 -6.10 2.02
N GLU A 46 19.41 -6.06 3.17
CA GLU A 46 19.30 -7.06 4.24
C GLU A 46 18.61 -6.49 5.49
N SER A 47 17.42 -5.92 5.31
CA SER A 47 16.41 -5.86 6.39
C SER A 47 15.07 -5.46 5.78
N VAL A 48 14.51 -6.31 4.92
CA VAL A 48 13.06 -6.41 4.87
C VAL A 48 12.67 -7.30 6.04
N GLN A 49 12.74 -6.73 7.24
CA GLN A 49 11.90 -7.20 8.32
C GLN A 49 10.48 -7.00 7.82
N ASP A 50 9.79 -8.10 7.50
CA ASP A 50 8.34 -8.11 7.40
C ASP A 50 7.82 -7.31 8.61
N PRO A 51 7.02 -6.23 8.43
CA PRO A 51 6.42 -5.55 9.55
C PRO A 51 5.37 -6.51 10.10
N THR A 52 5.83 -7.43 10.95
CA THR A 52 4.96 -8.21 11.81
C THR A 52 4.11 -7.19 12.55
N PRO A 53 2.77 -7.23 12.42
CA PRO A 53 1.92 -6.34 13.18
C PRO A 53 2.17 -6.64 14.65
N LYS A 54 2.77 -5.68 15.35
CA LYS A 54 2.96 -5.71 16.80
C LYS A 54 1.60 -5.50 17.48
N GLY A 55 0.74 -6.49 17.33
CA GLY A 55 -0.45 -6.69 18.15
C GLY A 55 -0.02 -7.42 19.41
N ASP A 56 0.54 -6.69 20.37
CA ASP A 56 0.73 -7.20 21.73
C ASP A 56 -0.64 -7.18 22.45
N ALA A 57 -1.56 -8.04 22.02
CA ALA A 57 -2.84 -8.26 22.69
C ALA A 57 -3.05 -9.76 22.94
N ALA A 58 -2.86 -10.11 24.22
CA ALA A 58 -3.14 -11.39 24.87
C ALA A 58 -2.23 -12.58 24.52
N LYS A 59 -1.42 -12.99 25.50
CA LYS A 59 -1.04 -14.41 25.64
C LYS A 59 -2.34 -15.23 25.72
N GLY A 60 -2.75 -15.79 24.60
CA GLY A 60 -4.04 -16.44 24.41
C GLY A 60 -4.09 -17.07 23.02
N LYS A 61 -5.02 -18.01 22.82
CA LYS A 61 -5.14 -18.80 21.58
C LYS A 61 -5.01 -17.93 20.33
N LYS A 62 -4.24 -18.44 19.35
CA LYS A 62 -4.08 -17.82 18.02
C LYS A 62 -5.46 -17.59 17.39
N VAL A 63 -5.77 -16.33 17.07
CA VAL A 63 -7.01 -15.96 16.38
C VAL A 63 -6.96 -16.49 14.95
N ASP A 64 -8.05 -17.11 14.52
CA ASP A 64 -8.23 -17.58 13.15
C ASP A 64 -9.32 -16.75 12.47
N TYR A 65 -8.99 -16.16 11.31
CA TYR A 65 -9.92 -15.28 10.61
C TYR A 65 -11.23 -15.97 10.23
N LYS A 66 -11.19 -17.20 9.71
CA LYS A 66 -12.40 -17.88 9.21
C LYS A 66 -13.29 -18.34 10.36
N ARG A 67 -12.70 -18.81 11.45
CA ARG A 67 -13.40 -19.31 12.64
C ARG A 67 -13.90 -18.19 13.55
N ASP A 68 -13.10 -17.16 13.78
CA ASP A 68 -13.36 -16.15 14.81
C ASP A 68 -13.88 -14.82 14.23
N ILE A 69 -13.27 -14.32 13.16
CA ILE A 69 -13.51 -12.96 12.65
C ILE A 69 -14.63 -12.91 11.63
N GLN A 70 -14.58 -13.79 10.63
CA GLN A 70 -15.53 -13.81 9.52
C GLN A 70 -16.99 -13.97 9.97
N PRO A 71 -17.34 -14.78 10.99
CA PRO A 71 -18.72 -14.86 11.47
C PRO A 71 -19.24 -13.55 12.06
N ILE A 72 -18.36 -12.79 12.73
CA ILE A 72 -18.69 -11.47 13.30
C ILE A 72 -18.98 -10.50 12.15
N LEU A 73 -18.08 -10.40 11.17
CA LEU A 73 -18.25 -9.51 10.03
C LEU A 73 -19.50 -9.85 9.22
N LYS A 74 -19.77 -11.15 9.02
CA LYS A 74 -20.95 -11.62 8.29
C LYS A 74 -22.25 -11.23 8.97
N THR A 75 -22.31 -11.34 10.29
CA THR A 75 -23.54 -11.08 11.06
C THR A 75 -23.77 -9.58 11.28
N SER A 76 -22.69 -8.82 11.50
CA SER A 76 -22.79 -7.45 11.99
C SER A 76 -22.43 -6.38 10.96
N CYS A 77 -21.68 -6.72 9.91
CA CYS A 77 -21.12 -5.71 9.00
C CYS A 77 -21.60 -5.88 7.56
N TYR A 78 -21.74 -7.11 7.07
CA TYR A 78 -21.98 -7.38 5.65
C TYR A 78 -23.34 -6.88 5.16
N ALA A 79 -24.33 -6.68 6.03
CA ALA A 79 -25.62 -6.11 5.63
C ALA A 79 -25.47 -4.75 4.90
N CYS A 80 -24.43 -3.97 5.24
CA CYS A 80 -24.19 -2.65 4.68
C CYS A 80 -22.83 -2.50 3.97
N HIS A 81 -21.83 -3.33 4.30
CA HIS A 81 -20.44 -3.18 3.86
C HIS A 81 -20.00 -4.32 2.92
N VAL A 82 -20.85 -4.67 1.96
CA VAL A 82 -20.63 -5.76 0.98
C VAL A 82 -20.96 -5.27 -0.44
N GLY A 83 -20.27 -5.84 -1.43
CA GLY A 83 -20.58 -5.60 -2.85
C GLY A 83 -20.36 -4.16 -3.30
N GLU A 84 -20.80 -3.83 -4.51
CA GLU A 84 -20.55 -2.50 -5.12
C GLU A 84 -21.35 -1.38 -4.44
N LYS A 85 -22.44 -1.71 -3.75
CA LYS A 85 -23.29 -0.75 -3.05
C LYS A 85 -22.93 -0.60 -1.57
N ALA A 86 -21.71 -1.00 -1.20
CA ALA A 86 -21.24 -0.90 0.16
C ALA A 86 -21.27 0.56 0.65
N GLN A 87 -21.84 0.78 1.84
CA GLN A 87 -21.88 2.10 2.44
C GLN A 87 -20.47 2.64 2.66
N ALA A 88 -20.30 3.94 2.41
CA ALA A 88 -19.00 4.63 2.52
C ALA A 88 -17.89 3.99 1.66
N GLU A 89 -18.27 3.26 0.60
CA GLU A 89 -17.38 2.46 -0.26
C GLU A 89 -16.52 1.42 0.49
N LEU A 90 -16.87 1.13 1.75
CA LEU A 90 -16.11 0.25 2.61
C LEU A 90 -16.57 -1.20 2.43
N ARG A 91 -15.67 -2.02 1.88
CA ARG A 91 -15.87 -3.46 1.65
C ARG A 91 -15.23 -4.27 2.77
N LEU A 92 -16.02 -4.99 3.56
CA LEU A 92 -15.51 -5.88 4.62
C LEU A 92 -15.58 -7.37 4.24
N ASP A 93 -16.21 -7.68 3.12
CA ASP A 93 -16.41 -9.04 2.59
C ASP A 93 -15.19 -9.60 1.85
N THR A 94 -14.26 -8.75 1.45
CA THR A 94 -13.03 -9.13 0.77
C THR A 94 -11.82 -8.54 1.48
N LYS A 95 -10.71 -9.30 1.52
CA LYS A 95 -9.45 -8.83 2.12
C LYS A 95 -8.95 -7.54 1.47
N ALA A 96 -8.95 -7.50 0.13
CA ALA A 96 -8.48 -6.34 -0.62
C ALA A 96 -9.34 -5.09 -0.33
N GLY A 97 -10.66 -5.25 -0.29
CA GLY A 97 -11.58 -4.17 0.06
C GLY A 97 -11.39 -3.66 1.49
N ALA A 98 -11.20 -4.56 2.44
CA ALA A 98 -11.06 -4.20 3.85
C ALA A 98 -9.77 -3.41 4.11
N LEU A 99 -8.69 -3.78 3.42
CA LEU A 99 -7.40 -3.09 3.49
C LEU A 99 -7.37 -1.78 2.68
N LYS A 100 -8.14 -1.68 1.58
CA LYS A 100 -8.31 -0.42 0.84
C LYS A 100 -8.96 0.65 1.71
N GLY A 101 -9.90 0.26 2.58
CA GLY A 101 -10.70 1.18 3.37
C GLY A 101 -11.88 1.75 2.58
N GLY A 102 -12.44 2.85 3.07
CA GLY A 102 -13.58 3.54 2.46
C GLY A 102 -13.32 5.03 2.26
N VAL A 103 -14.39 5.78 2.01
CA VAL A 103 -14.32 7.24 1.79
C VAL A 103 -13.70 8.02 2.95
N SER A 104 -13.75 7.48 4.17
CA SER A 104 -13.14 8.08 5.37
C SER A 104 -11.66 7.72 5.54
N GLY A 105 -11.08 6.93 4.63
CA GLY A 105 -9.70 6.46 4.71
C GLY A 105 -9.57 4.99 5.13
N PRO A 106 -8.37 4.58 5.58
CA PRO A 106 -8.09 3.20 5.97
C PRO A 106 -8.99 2.74 7.12
N ALA A 107 -9.76 1.68 6.89
CA ALA A 107 -10.62 1.12 7.94
C ALA A 107 -9.83 0.29 8.95
N ILE A 108 -8.77 -0.38 8.48
CA ILE A 108 -7.95 -1.31 9.25
C ILE A 108 -6.49 -0.90 9.10
N ILE A 109 -5.81 -0.71 10.23
CA ILE A 109 -4.36 -0.50 10.32
C ILE A 109 -3.78 -1.77 10.95
N ALA A 110 -3.01 -2.53 10.16
CA ALA A 110 -2.45 -3.79 10.61
C ALA A 110 -1.54 -3.60 11.82
N GLY A 111 -1.81 -4.34 12.90
CA GLY A 111 -1.06 -4.25 14.16
C GLY A 111 -1.42 -3.06 15.04
N ASN A 112 -2.34 -2.19 14.60
CA ASN A 112 -2.85 -1.10 15.42
C ASN A 112 -4.37 -1.01 15.32
N SER A 113 -5.06 -1.90 16.04
CA SER A 113 -6.52 -1.90 16.12
C SER A 113 -7.06 -0.63 16.74
N LYS A 114 -6.36 -0.03 17.71
CA LYS A 114 -6.78 1.20 18.40
C LYS A 114 -6.88 2.42 17.48
N GLU A 115 -5.96 2.55 16.53
CA GLU A 115 -5.98 3.64 15.54
C GLU A 115 -6.83 3.33 14.32
N SER A 116 -7.31 2.10 14.18
CA SER A 116 -8.17 1.68 13.06
C SER A 116 -9.55 2.34 13.15
N LEU A 117 -9.99 3.00 12.08
CA LEU A 117 -11.33 3.60 12.01
C LEU A 117 -12.45 2.60 12.29
N LEU A 118 -12.26 1.33 11.89
CA LEU A 118 -13.21 0.26 12.18
C LEU A 118 -13.49 0.13 13.67
N MET A 119 -12.44 0.13 14.51
CA MET A 119 -12.60 0.02 15.96
C MET A 119 -13.23 1.28 16.55
N GLN A 120 -12.81 2.46 16.11
CA GLN A 120 -13.40 3.73 16.53
C GLN A 120 -14.91 3.76 16.27
N ARG A 121 -15.35 3.36 15.06
CA ARG A 121 -16.78 3.30 14.72
C ARG A 121 -17.54 2.27 15.52
N VAL A 122 -16.92 1.13 15.83
CA VAL A 122 -17.57 0.10 16.66
C VAL A 122 -17.74 0.57 18.10
N HIS A 123 -16.78 1.34 18.62
CA HIS A 123 -16.86 1.99 19.93
C HIS A 123 -17.75 3.24 19.96
N GLY A 124 -18.08 3.83 18.81
CA GLY A 124 -18.89 5.05 18.71
C GLY A 124 -18.07 6.32 18.89
N GLU A 125 -16.78 6.23 18.61
CA GLU A 125 -15.82 7.32 18.70
C GLU A 125 -15.74 8.08 17.36
N GLY A 126 -15.07 9.23 17.37
CA GLY A 126 -14.77 9.98 16.14
C GLY A 126 -15.97 10.73 15.53
N GLY A 127 -17.02 10.99 16.31
CA GLY A 127 -18.14 11.87 15.94
C GLY A 127 -19.09 11.33 14.86
N GLY A 128 -18.89 10.09 14.40
CA GLY A 128 -19.79 9.42 13.46
C GLY A 128 -20.86 8.58 14.15
N MET A 129 -21.81 8.06 13.36
CA MET A 129 -22.74 7.04 13.84
C MET A 129 -21.96 5.79 14.29
N ARG A 130 -22.31 5.28 15.47
CA ARG A 130 -21.77 4.01 15.98
C ARG A 130 -22.21 2.84 15.11
N MET A 131 -21.28 1.95 14.81
CA MET A 131 -21.52 0.72 14.08
C MET A 131 -21.44 -0.52 15.00
N PRO A 132 -22.14 -1.61 14.69
CA PRO A 132 -23.30 -1.65 13.80
C PRO A 132 -24.51 -0.91 14.40
N PRO A 133 -25.47 -0.45 13.58
CA PRO A 133 -26.66 0.27 14.06
C PRO A 133 -27.57 -0.62 14.92
N GLY A 134 -27.49 -1.95 14.76
CA GLY A 134 -28.31 -2.92 15.49
C GLY A 134 -27.90 -3.20 16.95
N GLY A 135 -26.90 -2.49 17.49
CA GLY A 135 -26.47 -2.69 18.88
C GLY A 135 -24.97 -2.94 19.01
N GLN A 136 -24.47 -2.99 20.25
CA GLN A 136 -23.03 -3.11 20.50
C GLN A 136 -22.62 -4.57 20.39
N LEU A 137 -21.42 -4.80 19.83
CA LEU A 137 -20.82 -6.12 19.84
C LEU A 137 -20.49 -6.53 21.28
N SER A 138 -20.52 -7.83 21.55
CA SER A 138 -20.06 -8.35 22.84
C SER A 138 -18.58 -8.02 23.07
N LYS A 139 -18.16 -7.99 24.34
CA LYS A 139 -16.76 -7.70 24.69
C LYS A 139 -15.80 -8.71 24.07
N GLU A 140 -16.23 -9.96 23.96
CA GLU A 140 -15.50 -11.05 23.35
C GLU A 140 -15.29 -10.79 21.85
N GLN A 141 -16.33 -10.37 21.13
CA GLN A 141 -16.23 -10.01 19.71
C GLN A 141 -15.33 -8.80 19.48
N LEU A 142 -15.41 -7.78 20.35
CA LEU A 142 -14.52 -6.63 20.30
C LEU A 142 -13.06 -7.03 20.53
N GLY A 143 -12.81 -7.92 21.49
CA GLY A 143 -11.48 -8.46 21.74
C GLY A 143 -10.92 -9.23 20.55
N LEU A 144 -11.76 -10.01 19.86
CA LEU A 144 -11.35 -10.73 18.64
C LEU A 144 -11.02 -9.77 17.48
N LEU A 145 -11.81 -8.72 17.28
CA LEU A 145 -11.53 -7.71 16.24
C LEU A 145 -10.30 -6.85 16.55
N ALA A 146 -9.92 -6.74 17.83
CA ALA A 146 -8.79 -5.94 18.27
C ALA A 146 -7.45 -6.68 18.32
N ALA A 147 -7.46 -8.01 18.19
CA ALA A 147 -6.29 -8.89 18.25
C ALA A 147 -5.47 -8.87 16.95
#